data_AF-A0A0W7YEL4-F1
#
_entry.id   AF-A0A0W7YEL4-F1
#
_cell.length_a   1.000
_cell.length_b   1.000
_cell.length_c   1.000
_cell.angle_alpha   90.00
_cell.angle_beta   90.00
_cell.angle_gamma   90.00
#
_symmetry.space_group_name_H-M   'P 1'
#
loop_
_entity.id
_entity.type
_entity.pdbx_description
1 polymer ?
#
loop_
_entity_poly.entity_id
_entity_poly.type
_entity_poly.pdbx_seq_one_letter_code
_entity_poly.pdbx_strand_id
1 'polypeptide(L)'
;MQEEKTSNFKKEILSYIKIIVITAVVVFGCKQFLFAPIKVQGASMYPTYHDKDIIIVSKTSKIERFDQIVFQSPVEDELYIKRVIGLPGDKVEMKDDVLYVNGKAYKEDYVNRQTEDPNQLRITENFTLEQLVNEQEVPKGMFFVLGDNRLKSSDSRHYGLISEDAVYGESKLILYPFSHFHIGSK
;
A
#
# COMPACT_ATOMS: atom_id res chain seq x y z
N MET A 1 20.48 17.75 54.96
CA MET A 1 20.62 18.44 53.66
C MET A 1 21.05 17.52 52.50
N GLN A 2 21.89 16.48 52.72
CA GLN A 2 22.27 15.53 51.65
C GLN A 2 21.20 14.47 51.32
N GLU A 3 20.47 13.94 52.33
CA GLU A 3 19.41 12.93 52.12
C GLU A 3 18.18 13.45 51.37
N GLU A 4 17.83 14.72 51.57
CA GLU A 4 16.67 15.36 50.95
C GLU A 4 16.87 15.53 49.43
N LYS A 5 18.11 15.86 49.01
CA LYS A 5 18.51 15.90 47.59
C LYS A 5 18.47 14.52 46.93
N THR A 6 18.87 13.46 47.62
CA THR A 6 18.87 12.09 47.06
C THR A 6 17.46 11.52 46.90
N SER A 7 16.55 11.83 47.83
CA SER A 7 15.13 11.48 47.74
C SER A 7 14.45 12.14 46.54
N ASN A 8 14.67 13.44 46.33
CA ASN A 8 14.11 14.15 45.18
C ASN A 8 14.66 13.64 43.85
N PHE A 9 15.97 13.35 43.77
CA PHE A 9 16.59 12.76 42.58
C PHE A 9 16.02 11.37 42.22
N LYS A 10 15.81 10.49 43.21
CA LYS A 10 15.18 9.17 42.98
C LYS A 10 13.73 9.29 42.49
N LYS A 11 12.96 10.25 43.03
CA LYS A 11 11.57 10.52 42.61
C LYS A 11 11.52 11.07 41.18
N GLU A 12 12.44 11.96 40.82
CA GLU A 12 12.56 12.49 39.46
C GLU A 12 12.90 11.37 38.47
N ILE A 13 13.90 10.53 38.77
CA ILE A 13 14.24 9.37 37.94
C ILE A 13 13.03 8.44 37.76
N LEU A 14 12.30 8.14 38.84
CA LEU A 14 11.11 7.30 38.76
C LEU A 14 10.01 7.92 37.88
N SER A 15 9.88 9.26 37.89
CA SER A 15 8.96 9.99 37.03
C SER A 15 9.34 9.85 35.55
N TYR A 16 10.61 10.07 35.20
CA TYR A 16 11.10 9.89 33.84
C TYR A 16 10.96 8.45 33.35
N ILE A 17 11.26 7.46 34.20
CA ILE A 17 11.07 6.04 33.87
C ILE A 17 9.60 5.75 33.56
N LYS A 18 8.65 6.25 34.36
CA LYS A 18 7.22 6.08 34.09
C LYS A 18 6.82 6.67 32.74
N ILE A 19 7.29 7.87 32.40
CA ILE A 19 7.00 8.52 31.11
C ILE A 19 7.56 7.70 29.96
N ILE A 20 8.79 7.19 30.08
CA ILE A 20 9.42 6.35 29.06
C ILE A 20 8.61 5.05 28.87
N VAL A 21 8.20 4.41 29.96
CA VAL A 21 7.39 3.17 29.90
C VAL A 21 6.03 3.43 29.25
N ILE A 22 5.33 4.49 29.67
CA ILE A 22 4.03 4.86 29.06
C ILE A 22 4.21 5.15 27.57
N THR A 23 5.23 5.93 27.20
CA THR A 23 5.55 6.24 25.80
C THR A 23 5.85 4.98 25.01
N ALA A 24 6.65 4.06 25.55
CA ALA A 24 6.99 2.80 24.90
C ALA A 24 5.75 1.92 24.67
N VAL A 25 4.85 1.84 25.66
CA VAL A 25 3.58 1.11 25.54
C VAL A 25 2.68 1.73 24.47
N VAL A 26 2.56 3.06 24.44
CA VAL A 26 1.77 3.77 23.43
C VAL A 26 2.37 3.56 22.04
N VAL A 27 3.68 3.72 21.87
CA VAL A 27 4.35 3.51 20.57
C VAL A 27 4.21 2.07 20.11
N PHE A 28 4.39 1.10 21.00
CA PHE A 28 4.23 -0.32 20.67
C PHE A 28 2.76 -0.64 20.30
N GLY A 29 1.80 -0.11 21.06
CA GLY A 29 0.38 -0.24 20.74
C GLY A 29 0.02 0.37 19.39
N CYS A 30 0.47 1.60 19.12
CA CYS A 30 0.29 2.25 17.82
C CYS A 30 0.92 1.43 16.69
N LYS A 31 2.13 0.90 16.88
CA LYS A 31 2.82 0.06 15.89
C LYS A 31 2.07 -1.25 15.62
N GLN A 32 1.56 -1.86 16.69
CA GLN A 32 0.87 -3.13 16.60
C GLN A 32 -0.49 -2.99 15.93
N PHE A 33 -1.27 -1.96 16.25
CA PHE A 33 -2.68 -1.88 15.90
C PHE A 33 -3.05 -0.78 14.88
N LEU A 34 -2.27 0.30 14.76
CA LEU A 34 -2.68 1.47 14.00
C LEU A 34 -1.84 1.69 12.75
N PHE A 35 -0.52 1.82 12.91
CA PHE A 35 0.38 2.24 11.84
C PHE A 35 1.68 1.45 11.85
N ALA A 36 2.19 1.07 10.68
CA ALA A 36 3.49 0.43 10.57
C ALA A 36 4.34 1.10 9.47
N PRO A 37 5.63 1.38 9.74
CA PRO A 37 6.56 1.74 8.69
C PRO A 37 6.93 0.49 7.88
N ILE A 38 6.80 0.55 6.55
CA ILE A 38 7.15 -0.52 5.62
C ILE A 38 8.11 0.03 4.57
N LYS A 39 9.12 -0.75 4.20
CA LYS A 39 10.06 -0.42 3.13
C LYS A 39 9.55 -1.02 1.82
N VAL A 40 9.34 -0.18 0.80
CA VAL A 40 9.00 -0.60 -0.56
C VAL A 40 10.19 -1.34 -1.17
N GLN A 41 9.90 -2.44 -1.85
CA GLN A 41 10.90 -3.25 -2.54
C GLN A 41 10.52 -3.40 -4.02
N GLY A 42 11.48 -3.10 -4.90
CA GLY A 42 11.32 -3.20 -6.35
C GLY A 42 10.66 -1.98 -7.00
N ALA A 43 10.41 -2.10 -8.30
CA ALA A 43 10.00 -0.97 -9.16
C ALA A 43 8.53 -1.04 -9.61
N SER A 44 7.74 -1.99 -9.09
CA SER A 44 6.41 -2.30 -9.61
C SER A 44 5.38 -1.19 -9.42
N MET A 45 5.64 -0.26 -8.51
CA MET A 45 4.80 0.90 -8.22
C MET A 45 5.43 2.23 -8.65
N TYR A 46 6.53 2.20 -9.40
CA TYR A 46 7.10 3.42 -9.99
C TYR A 46 6.09 4.05 -10.99
N PRO A 47 5.90 5.38 -11.04
CA PRO A 47 6.64 6.42 -10.30
C PRO A 47 6.07 6.77 -8.92
N THR A 48 4.91 6.23 -8.54
CA THR A 48 4.26 6.54 -7.26
C THR A 48 5.11 6.15 -6.06
N TYR A 49 5.73 4.97 -6.10
CA TYR A 49 6.73 4.55 -5.12
C TYR A 49 8.03 4.16 -5.80
N HIS A 50 9.13 4.58 -5.18
CA HIS A 50 10.49 4.21 -5.57
C HIS A 50 10.98 3.07 -4.68
N ASP A 51 11.91 2.28 -5.22
CA ASP A 51 12.59 1.25 -4.44
C ASP A 51 13.23 1.89 -3.19
N LYS A 52 13.03 1.24 -2.03
CA LYS A 52 13.50 1.65 -0.69
C LYS A 52 12.77 2.84 -0.07
N ASP A 53 11.70 3.36 -0.67
CA ASP A 53 10.82 4.30 0.02
C ASP A 53 10.30 3.67 1.33
N ILE A 54 10.29 4.43 2.42
CA ILE A 54 9.67 4.03 3.68
C ILE A 54 8.31 4.67 3.74
N ILE A 55 7.26 3.86 3.74
CA ILE A 55 5.87 4.30 3.78
C ILE A 55 5.25 4.03 5.16
N ILE A 56 4.28 4.85 5.56
CA ILE A 56 3.43 4.54 6.71
C ILE A 56 2.14 3.92 6.23
N VAL A 57 1.89 2.71 6.71
CA VAL A 57 0.69 1.93 6.40
C VAL A 57 -0.27 1.99 7.58
N SER A 58 -1.54 2.33 7.31
CA SER A 58 -2.64 2.29 8.27
C SER A 58 -3.36 0.95 8.21
N LYS A 59 -3.51 0.31 9.37
CA LYS A 59 -4.19 -1.00 9.51
C LYS A 59 -5.71 -0.89 9.68
N THR A 60 -6.22 0.32 9.87
CA THR A 60 -7.62 0.58 10.23
C THR A 60 -8.37 1.41 9.19
N SER A 61 -7.69 1.79 8.10
CA SER A 61 -8.31 2.60 7.07
C SER A 61 -9.23 1.75 6.20
N LYS A 62 -10.37 2.34 5.83
CA LYS A 62 -11.26 1.71 4.86
C LYS A 62 -10.64 1.83 3.49
N ILE A 63 -10.50 0.70 2.80
CA ILE A 63 -9.93 0.64 1.46
C ILE A 63 -10.93 1.18 0.44
N GLU A 64 -10.52 2.17 -0.33
CA GLU A 64 -11.27 2.73 -1.45
C GLU A 64 -10.56 2.47 -2.78
N ARG A 65 -11.28 2.74 -3.87
CA ARG A 65 -10.73 2.58 -5.22
C ARG A 65 -9.56 3.55 -5.39
N PHE A 66 -8.48 3.04 -5.98
CA PHE A 66 -7.20 3.70 -6.23
C PHE A 66 -6.29 3.88 -5.02
N ASP A 67 -6.69 3.43 -3.83
CA ASP A 67 -5.76 3.35 -2.71
C ASP A 67 -4.65 2.35 -2.98
N GLN A 68 -3.50 2.57 -2.34
CA GLN A 68 -2.37 1.64 -2.42
C GLN A 68 -2.36 0.79 -1.15
N ILE A 69 -2.52 -0.51 -1.33
CA ILE A 69 -2.58 -1.45 -0.21
C ILE A 69 -1.32 -2.29 -0.16
N VAL A 70 -0.88 -2.58 1.06
CA VAL A 70 0.12 -3.59 1.36
C VAL A 70 -0.58 -4.87 1.77
N PHE A 71 -0.19 -6.00 1.18
CA PHE A 71 -0.81 -7.31 1.43
C PHE A 71 0.23 -8.43 1.34
N GLN A 72 -0.07 -9.56 1.96
CA GLN A 72 0.72 -10.78 1.81
C GLN A 72 0.59 -11.30 0.38
N SER A 73 1.72 -11.45 -0.32
CA SER A 73 1.74 -11.98 -1.69
C SER A 73 1.17 -13.41 -1.74
N PRO A 74 0.35 -13.75 -2.74
CA PRO A 74 -0.16 -15.11 -2.92
C PRO A 74 0.88 -16.05 -3.56
N VAL A 75 2.00 -15.53 -4.05
CA VAL A 75 3.02 -16.29 -4.79
C VAL A 75 4.34 -16.43 -4.04
N GLU A 76 4.63 -15.51 -3.12
CA GLU A 76 5.89 -15.44 -2.37
C GLU A 76 5.60 -15.14 -0.89
N ASP A 77 6.49 -15.54 0.02
CA ASP A 77 6.39 -15.18 1.44
C ASP A 77 6.90 -13.76 1.70
N GLU A 78 6.33 -12.79 0.98
CA GLU A 78 6.71 -11.38 1.03
C GLU A 78 5.48 -10.46 0.97
N LEU A 79 5.64 -9.23 1.48
CA LEU A 79 4.62 -8.19 1.38
C LEU A 79 4.74 -7.43 0.05
N TYR A 80 3.63 -7.35 -0.67
CA TYR A 80 3.53 -6.56 -1.90
C TYR A 80 2.74 -5.28 -1.66
N ILE A 81 3.03 -4.25 -2.44
CA ILE A 81 2.24 -3.02 -2.54
C ILE A 81 1.67 -2.88 -3.95
N LYS A 82 0.37 -2.68 -4.07
CA LYS A 82 -0.34 -2.44 -5.34
C LYS A 82 -1.46 -1.44 -5.17
N ARG A 83 -1.93 -0.88 -6.29
CA ARG A 83 -3.09 -0.02 -6.35
C ARG A 83 -4.37 -0.83 -6.51
N VAL A 84 -5.38 -0.55 -5.71
CA VAL A 84 -6.71 -1.14 -5.82
C VAL A 84 -7.43 -0.55 -7.02
N ILE A 85 -7.81 -1.41 -7.96
CA ILE A 85 -8.51 -1.02 -9.18
C ILE A 85 -9.97 -1.47 -9.14
N GLY A 86 -10.23 -2.68 -8.66
CA GLY A 86 -11.57 -3.24 -8.45
C GLY A 86 -11.85 -3.53 -6.98
N LEU A 87 -12.98 -3.02 -6.49
CA LEU A 87 -13.61 -3.33 -5.21
C LEU A 87 -14.71 -4.37 -5.41
N PRO A 88 -15.21 -5.00 -4.34
CA PRO A 88 -16.34 -5.93 -4.43
C PRO A 88 -17.53 -5.39 -5.25
N GLY A 89 -17.98 -6.18 -6.23
CA GLY A 89 -19.06 -5.85 -7.17
C GLY A 89 -18.61 -5.11 -8.43
N ASP A 90 -17.33 -4.80 -8.58
CA ASP A 90 -16.85 -4.12 -9.78
C ASP A 90 -16.56 -5.07 -10.94
N LYS A 91 -16.95 -4.65 -12.14
CA LYS A 91 -16.42 -5.16 -13.42
C LYS A 91 -15.19 -4.35 -13.80
N VAL A 92 -14.10 -5.03 -14.13
CA VAL A 92 -12.85 -4.38 -14.56
C VAL A 92 -12.51 -4.83 -15.98
N GLU A 93 -12.19 -3.87 -16.83
CA GLU A 93 -11.76 -4.10 -18.21
C GLU A 93 -10.62 -3.15 -18.55
N MET A 94 -9.64 -3.65 -19.30
CA MET A 94 -8.63 -2.85 -19.97
C MET A 94 -8.85 -2.99 -21.47
N LYS A 95 -9.05 -1.86 -22.15
CA LYS A 95 -9.24 -1.83 -23.59
C LYS A 95 -8.45 -0.70 -24.20
N ASP A 96 -7.55 -1.05 -25.10
CA ASP A 96 -6.66 -0.13 -25.81
C ASP A 96 -5.89 0.77 -24.85
N ASP A 97 -5.38 0.16 -23.76
CA ASP A 97 -4.61 0.82 -22.69
C ASP A 97 -5.39 1.89 -21.89
N VAL A 98 -6.72 1.79 -21.93
CA VAL A 98 -7.68 2.56 -21.12
C VAL A 98 -8.38 1.64 -20.13
N LEU A 99 -8.31 1.99 -18.84
CA LEU A 99 -9.01 1.31 -17.77
C LEU A 99 -10.50 1.67 -17.77
N TYR A 100 -11.34 0.65 -17.73
CA TYR A 100 -12.77 0.75 -17.51
C TYR A 100 -13.15 0.02 -16.21
N VAL A 101 -13.91 0.70 -15.35
CA VAL A 101 -14.55 0.06 -14.20
C VAL A 101 -16.05 0.31 -14.29
N ASN A 102 -16.85 -0.75 -14.29
CA ASN A 102 -18.31 -0.70 -14.49
C ASN A 102 -18.70 0.09 -15.75
N GLY A 103 -17.92 -0.07 -16.83
CA GLY A 103 -18.11 0.63 -18.10
C GLY A 103 -17.67 2.10 -18.11
N LYS A 104 -17.24 2.66 -16.98
CA LYS A 104 -16.71 4.02 -16.89
C LYS A 104 -15.21 4.03 -17.17
N ALA A 105 -14.79 4.83 -18.15
CA ALA A 105 -13.37 5.04 -18.44
C ALA A 105 -12.68 5.88 -17.35
N TYR A 106 -11.45 5.50 -17.01
CA TYR A 106 -10.60 6.22 -16.06
C TYR A 106 -9.31 6.68 -16.74
N LYS A 107 -8.95 7.94 -16.51
CA LYS A 107 -7.64 8.47 -16.84
C LYS A 107 -6.67 8.12 -15.71
N GLU A 108 -5.60 7.41 -16.03
CA GLU A 108 -4.64 6.90 -15.05
C GLU A 108 -3.34 7.70 -15.08
N ASP A 109 -3.34 8.88 -14.46
CA ASP A 109 -2.17 9.78 -14.44
C ASP A 109 -1.00 9.24 -13.58
N TYR A 110 -1.27 8.29 -12.69
CA TYR A 110 -0.27 7.63 -11.84
C TYR A 110 0.53 6.53 -12.55
N VAL A 111 0.12 6.11 -13.75
CA VAL A 111 0.72 4.96 -14.43
C VAL A 111 2.02 5.36 -15.12
N ASN A 112 3.07 4.56 -14.96
CA ASN A 112 4.29 4.72 -15.73
C ASN A 112 4.06 4.40 -17.21
N ARG A 113 3.98 5.44 -18.04
CA ARG A 113 3.88 5.33 -19.51
C ARG A 113 5.23 5.48 -20.22
N GLN A 114 6.33 5.58 -19.47
CA GLN A 114 7.67 5.63 -20.05
C GLN A 114 8.11 4.22 -20.46
N THR A 115 8.57 4.08 -21.70
CA THR A 115 9.10 2.85 -22.27
C THR A 115 10.44 3.13 -22.92
N GLU A 116 11.40 2.23 -22.74
CA GLU A 116 12.69 2.26 -23.45
C GLU A 116 12.56 1.69 -24.88
N ASP A 117 11.53 0.89 -25.14
CA ASP A 117 11.23 0.35 -26.46
C ASP A 117 10.33 1.33 -27.23
N PRO A 118 10.83 1.94 -28.34
CA PRO A 118 10.04 2.86 -29.15
C PRO A 118 8.87 2.19 -29.88
N ASN A 119 8.84 0.85 -29.95
CA ASN A 119 7.75 0.09 -30.56
C ASN A 119 6.66 -0.30 -29.56
N GLN A 120 6.86 -0.04 -28.26
CA GLN A 120 5.88 -0.36 -27.23
C GLN A 120 4.74 0.66 -27.27
N LEU A 121 3.67 0.31 -28.00
CA LEU A 121 2.50 1.18 -28.17
C LEU A 121 1.52 1.13 -27.00
N ARG A 122 1.55 0.06 -26.20
CA ARG A 122 0.64 -0.17 -25.05
C ARG A 122 1.44 -0.66 -23.87
N ILE A 123 1.11 -0.24 -22.66
CA ILE A 123 1.78 -0.74 -21.44
C ILE A 123 0.93 -1.76 -20.68
N THR A 124 -0.37 -1.82 -21.00
CA THR A 124 -1.30 -2.81 -20.49
C THR A 124 -2.02 -3.49 -21.66
N GLU A 125 -1.95 -4.82 -21.69
CA GLU A 125 -2.72 -5.62 -22.65
C GLU A 125 -4.22 -5.54 -22.38
N ASN A 126 -5.02 -5.83 -23.40
CA ASN A 126 -6.47 -5.88 -23.26
C ASN A 126 -6.87 -7.08 -22.39
N PHE A 127 -7.79 -6.87 -21.46
CA PHE A 127 -8.37 -7.94 -20.65
C PHE A 127 -9.73 -7.56 -20.09
N THR A 128 -10.53 -8.55 -19.73
CA THR A 128 -11.63 -8.40 -18.78
C THR A 128 -11.33 -9.17 -17.50
N LEU A 129 -11.96 -8.77 -16.39
CA LEU A 129 -11.88 -9.51 -15.13
C LEU A 129 -12.24 -10.99 -15.34
N GLU A 130 -13.31 -11.26 -16.08
CA GLU A 130 -13.76 -12.61 -16.39
C GLU A 130 -12.68 -13.44 -17.09
N GLN A 131 -11.96 -12.87 -18.05
CA GLN A 131 -10.88 -13.57 -18.75
C GLN A 131 -9.71 -13.93 -17.83
N LEU A 132 -9.43 -13.10 -16.82
CA LEU A 132 -8.28 -13.29 -15.94
C LEU A 132 -8.58 -14.24 -14.78
N VAL A 133 -9.76 -14.14 -14.18
CA VAL A 133 -10.07 -14.83 -12.92
C VAL A 133 -11.37 -15.64 -12.96
N ASN A 134 -12.01 -15.75 -14.12
CA ASN A 134 -13.27 -16.47 -14.32
C ASN A 134 -14.43 -15.95 -13.45
N GLU A 135 -14.41 -14.66 -13.12
CA GLU A 135 -15.47 -13.96 -12.38
C GLU A 135 -15.91 -12.71 -13.13
N GLN A 136 -17.23 -12.51 -13.23
CA GLN A 136 -17.82 -11.35 -13.91
C GLN A 136 -17.56 -10.04 -13.16
N GLU A 137 -17.55 -10.11 -11.83
CA GLU A 137 -17.36 -8.99 -10.91
C GLU A 137 -16.41 -9.43 -9.80
N VAL A 138 -15.70 -8.47 -9.19
CA VAL A 138 -14.85 -8.78 -8.04
C VAL A 138 -15.74 -9.32 -6.90
N PRO A 139 -15.50 -10.52 -6.36
CA PRO A 139 -16.30 -11.08 -5.29
C PRO A 139 -16.23 -10.28 -3.99
N LYS A 140 -17.14 -10.55 -3.06
CA LYS A 140 -17.11 -9.98 -1.71
C LYS A 140 -15.82 -10.37 -0.97
N GLY A 141 -15.23 -9.43 -0.26
CA GLY A 141 -13.98 -9.64 0.50
C GLY A 141 -12.74 -9.80 -0.38
N MET A 142 -12.81 -9.40 -1.65
CA MET A 142 -11.70 -9.49 -2.61
C MET A 142 -11.43 -8.13 -3.25
N PHE A 143 -10.20 -7.95 -3.73
CA PHE A 143 -9.75 -6.79 -4.49
C PHE A 143 -9.06 -7.23 -5.78
N PHE A 144 -9.26 -6.46 -6.85
CA PHE A 144 -8.44 -6.53 -8.05
C PHE A 144 -7.41 -5.40 -8.01
N VAL A 145 -6.12 -5.74 -8.07
CA VAL A 145 -5.03 -4.77 -7.88
C VAL A 145 -4.07 -4.75 -9.07
N LEU A 146 -3.53 -3.58 -9.38
CA LEU A 146 -2.50 -3.40 -10.41
C LEU A 146 -1.31 -2.63 -9.86
N GLY A 147 -0.13 -2.88 -10.42
CA GLY A 147 1.02 -2.01 -10.22
C GLY A 147 0.95 -0.78 -11.12
N ASP A 148 1.48 0.34 -10.63
CA ASP A 148 1.57 1.59 -11.40
C ASP A 148 2.63 1.48 -12.51
N ASN A 149 3.63 0.61 -12.34
CA ASN A 149 4.58 0.25 -13.38
C ASN A 149 4.13 -1.01 -14.12
N ARG A 150 3.18 -0.85 -15.04
CA ARG A 150 2.42 -1.94 -15.68
C ARG A 150 3.29 -3.02 -16.30
N LEU A 151 4.38 -2.64 -16.97
CA LEU A 151 5.31 -3.56 -17.64
C LEU A 151 6.26 -4.27 -16.66
N LYS A 152 6.42 -3.78 -15.44
CA LYS A 152 7.33 -4.33 -14.41
C LYS A 152 6.59 -4.80 -13.15
N SER A 153 5.29 -5.10 -13.27
CA SER A 153 4.46 -5.50 -12.15
C SER A 153 3.86 -6.88 -12.35
N SER A 154 4.18 -7.79 -11.41
CA SER A 154 3.36 -8.97 -11.12
C SER A 154 2.22 -8.52 -10.20
N ASP A 155 0.99 -8.62 -10.69
CA ASP A 155 -0.24 -8.13 -10.05
C ASP A 155 -1.45 -9.04 -10.39
N SER A 156 -2.69 -8.59 -10.17
CA SER A 156 -3.87 -9.42 -10.37
C SER A 156 -4.04 -9.97 -11.78
N ARG A 157 -3.35 -9.40 -12.78
CA ARG A 157 -3.26 -9.97 -14.14
C ARG A 157 -2.56 -11.34 -14.18
N HIS A 158 -1.74 -11.65 -13.19
CA HIS A 158 -0.89 -12.85 -13.14
C HIS A 158 -1.33 -13.84 -12.07
N TYR A 159 -1.69 -13.38 -10.88
CA TYR A 159 -2.05 -14.24 -9.73
C TYR A 159 -3.49 -14.08 -9.24
N GLY A 160 -4.31 -13.28 -9.91
CA GLY A 160 -5.71 -13.10 -9.58
C GLY A 160 -5.99 -12.17 -8.40
N LEU A 161 -7.10 -12.40 -7.72
CA LEU A 161 -7.65 -11.48 -6.72
C LEU A 161 -6.96 -11.58 -5.36
N ILE A 162 -6.99 -10.49 -4.62
CA ILE A 162 -6.42 -10.39 -3.28
C ILE A 162 -7.53 -10.39 -2.25
N SER A 163 -7.47 -11.34 -1.31
CA SER A 163 -8.39 -11.37 -0.16
C SER A 163 -8.17 -10.17 0.75
N GLU A 164 -9.26 -9.59 1.25
CA GLU A 164 -9.24 -8.54 2.27
C GLU A 164 -8.48 -9.00 3.53
N ASP A 165 -8.56 -10.29 3.88
CA ASP A 165 -7.84 -10.86 5.02
C ASP A 165 -6.32 -10.91 4.82
N ALA A 166 -5.85 -10.90 3.56
CA ALA A 166 -4.42 -10.83 3.24
C ALA A 166 -3.88 -9.40 3.31
N VAL A 167 -4.76 -8.39 3.41
CA VAL A 167 -4.37 -6.98 3.43
C VAL A 167 -3.79 -6.62 4.79
N TYR A 168 -2.53 -6.19 4.77
CA TYR A 168 -1.84 -5.66 5.93
C TYR A 168 -2.31 -4.23 6.27
N GLY A 169 -2.62 -3.43 5.25
CA GLY A 169 -3.21 -2.10 5.40
C GLY A 169 -3.03 -1.18 4.20
N GLU A 170 -3.47 0.06 4.34
CA GLU A 170 -3.42 1.10 3.32
C GLU A 170 -2.19 2.01 3.50
N SER A 171 -1.43 2.28 2.45
CA SER A 171 -0.36 3.26 2.46
C SER A 171 -0.92 4.69 2.51
N LYS A 172 -0.50 5.50 3.50
CA LYS A 172 -1.00 6.87 3.71
C LYS A 172 0.00 7.97 3.34
N LEU A 173 1.29 7.69 3.48
CA LEU A 173 2.35 8.66 3.22
C LEU A 173 3.71 7.96 2.98
N ILE A 174 4.55 8.60 2.17
CA ILE A 174 5.99 8.30 2.10
C ILE A 174 6.69 9.12 3.20
N LEU A 175 7.30 8.42 4.16
CA LEU A 175 8.02 9.04 5.28
C LEU A 175 9.46 9.39 4.89
N TYR A 176 10.12 8.53 4.11
CA TYR A 176 11.53 8.70 3.74
C TYR A 176 11.80 8.10 2.35
N PRO A 177 12.63 8.74 1.50
CA PRO A 177 13.35 10.00 1.73
C PRO A 177 12.40 11.21 1.76
N PHE A 178 12.75 12.24 2.53
CA PHE A 178 11.90 13.44 2.67
C PHE A 178 11.68 14.19 1.33
N SER A 179 12.54 13.96 0.33
CA SER A 179 12.36 14.48 -1.03
C SER A 179 11.13 13.92 -1.74
N HIS A 180 10.64 12.74 -1.34
CA HIS A 180 9.45 12.10 -1.88
C HIS A 180 8.27 12.19 -0.91
N PHE A 181 8.35 13.04 0.12
CA PHE A 181 7.29 13.17 1.10
C PHE A 181 6.01 13.71 0.45
N HIS A 182 4.95 12.90 0.45
CA HIS A 182 3.60 13.32 0.09
C HIS A 182 2.58 12.68 1.03
N ILE A 183 1.51 13.43 1.32
CA ILE A 183 0.39 13.01 2.17
C ILE A 183 -0.83 12.80 1.26
N GLY A 184 -1.38 11.59 1.30
CA GLY A 184 -2.55 11.21 0.50
C GLY A 184 -2.21 10.26 -0.66
N SER A 185 -3.10 9.29 -0.88
CA SER A 185 -3.00 8.23 -1.89
C SER A 185 -3.43 8.66 -3.31
N LYS A 186 -3.63 9.96 -3.56
CA LYS A 186 -4.17 10.48 -4.83
C LYS A 186 -3.09 11.10 -5.71
#